data_AF-A0A1G9EXI6-F1
#
_entry.id   AF-A0A1G9EXI6-F1
#
_cell.length_a   1.000
_cell.length_b   1.000
_cell.length_c   1.000
_cell.angle_alpha   90.00
_cell.angle_beta   90.00
_cell.angle_gamma   90.00
#
_symmetry.space_group_name_H-M   'P 1'
#
loop_
_entity.id
_entity.type
_entity.pdbx_description
1 polymer ?
#
loop_
_entity_poly.entity_id
_entity_poly.type
_entity_poly.pdbx_seq_one_letter_code
_entity_poly.pdbx_strand_id
1 'polypeptide(L)'
;MAGTFELFVDADACFRFRLRAPDGAVLAVSKSFVDKSAAVAGITAVREYAGMGLISDLCPAESPAIPAAPRPRAAATPVPGVDRRVHDNDLRIRARALRRPAHGSGVIGVG
;
A
#
# COMPACT_ATOMS: atom_id res chain seq x y z
N MET A 1 3.53 -27.46 -10.93
CA MET A 1 2.18 -27.75 -11.46
C MET A 1 2.00 -26.94 -12.74
N ALA A 2 1.48 -27.51 -13.83
CA ALA A 2 1.40 -26.84 -15.13
C ALA A 2 0.07 -26.09 -15.33
N GLY A 3 0.09 -25.00 -16.09
CA GLY A 3 -1.13 -24.30 -16.51
C GLY A 3 -1.91 -25.10 -17.56
N THR A 4 -3.19 -24.76 -17.74
CA THR A 4 -4.10 -25.42 -18.68
C THR A 4 -4.60 -24.45 -19.76
N PHE A 5 -4.58 -24.89 -21.02
CA PHE A 5 -5.23 -24.18 -22.11
C PHE A 5 -6.69 -24.62 -22.21
N GLU A 6 -7.61 -23.67 -22.12
CA GLU A 6 -9.05 -23.90 -22.29
C GLU A 6 -9.51 -23.26 -23.60
N LEU A 7 -10.17 -24.04 -24.46
CA LEU A 7 -10.73 -23.57 -25.73
C LEU A 7 -12.24 -23.36 -25.57
N PHE A 8 -12.74 -22.21 -25.97
CA PHE A 8 -14.14 -21.82 -25.82
C PHE A 8 -14.62 -20.97 -27.01
N VAL A 9 -15.94 -20.78 -27.10
CA VAL A 9 -16.58 -19.90 -28.07
C VAL A 9 -17.02 -18.64 -27.32
N ASP A 10 -16.69 -17.46 -27.85
CA ASP A 10 -17.10 -16.17 -27.28
C ASP A 10 -18.52 -15.77 -27.73
N ALA A 11 -19.05 -14.68 -27.20
CA ALA A 11 -20.36 -14.11 -27.55
C ALA A 11 -20.50 -13.83 -29.06
N ASP A 12 -19.40 -13.50 -29.74
CA ASP A 12 -19.35 -13.25 -31.19
C ASP A 12 -19.27 -14.54 -32.03
N ALA A 13 -19.58 -15.71 -31.44
CA ALA A 13 -19.47 -17.03 -32.07
C ALA A 13 -18.07 -17.37 -32.62
N CYS A 14 -17.03 -16.69 -32.13
CA CYS A 14 -15.63 -16.92 -32.51
C CYS A 14 -14.94 -17.88 -31.54
N PHE A 15 -14.01 -18.70 -32.03
CA PHE A 15 -13.19 -19.55 -31.18
C PHE A 15 -12.05 -18.75 -30.53
N ARG A 16 -11.86 -18.92 -29.23
CA ARG A 16 -10.76 -18.35 -28.45
C ARG A 16 -10.22 -19.39 -27.49
N PHE A 17 -8.96 -19.25 -27.10
CA PHE A 17 -8.42 -20.00 -25.98
C PHE A 17 -7.87 -19.07 -24.91
N ARG A 18 -7.81 -19.57 -23.68
CA ARG A 18 -7.15 -18.91 -22.55
C ARG A 18 -6.19 -19.86 -21.86
N LEU A 19 -5.13 -19.32 -21.29
CA LEU A 19 -4.22 -20.04 -20.41
C LEU A 19 -4.57 -19.73 -18.96
N ARG A 20 -4.77 -20.77 -18.15
CA ARG A 20 -5.01 -20.65 -16.71
C ARG A 20 -3.87 -21.23 -15.89
N ALA A 21 -3.51 -20.53 -14.84
CA ALA A 21 -2.60 -21.00 -13.81
C ALA A 21 -3.29 -22.07 -12.92
N PRO A 22 -2.52 -22.86 -12.14
CA PRO A 22 -3.08 -23.88 -11.24
C PRO A 22 -4.03 -23.34 -10.17
N ASP A 23 -3.92 -22.06 -9.83
CA ASP A 23 -4.81 -21.33 -8.91
C ASP A 23 -6.10 -20.83 -9.58
N GLY A 24 -6.28 -21.07 -10.88
CA GLY A 24 -7.43 -20.67 -11.68
C GLY A 24 -7.32 -19.27 -12.30
N ALA A 25 -6.25 -18.53 -12.03
CA ALA A 25 -6.02 -17.20 -12.60
C ALA A 25 -5.82 -17.29 -14.12
N VAL A 26 -6.43 -16.38 -14.88
CA VAL A 26 -6.26 -16.28 -16.33
C VAL A 26 -5.00 -15.47 -16.62
N LEU A 27 -4.01 -16.09 -17.26
CA LEU A 27 -2.72 -15.46 -17.57
C LEU A 27 -2.68 -14.83 -18.98
N ALA A 28 -3.39 -15.44 -19.93
CA ALA A 28 -3.43 -14.97 -21.32
C ALA A 28 -4.75 -15.39 -21.99
N VAL A 29 -5.21 -14.58 -22.94
CA VAL A 29 -6.36 -14.85 -23.80
C VAL A 29 -5.94 -14.62 -25.25
N SER A 30 -6.31 -15.52 -26.14
CA SER A 30 -5.99 -15.43 -27.56
C SER A 30 -6.87 -14.41 -28.29
N LYS A 31 -6.44 -14.05 -29.50
CA LYS A 31 -7.34 -13.46 -30.50
C LYS A 31 -8.51 -14.40 -30.83
N SER A 32 -9.54 -13.86 -31.47
CA SER A 32 -10.60 -14.66 -32.10
C SER A 32 -10.08 -15.40 -33.34
N PHE A 33 -10.53 -16.64 -33.48
CA PHE A 33 -10.33 -17.49 -34.64
C PHE A 33 -11.68 -17.86 -35.26
N VAL A 34 -11.70 -18.01 -36.58
CA VAL A 34 -12.89 -18.42 -37.34
C VAL A 34 -13.18 -19.91 -37.09
N ASP A 35 -12.14 -20.73 -37.02
CA ASP A 35 -12.25 -22.18 -36.90
C ASP A 35 -11.59 -22.73 -35.63
N LYS A 36 -12.17 -23.80 -35.09
CA LYS A 36 -11.62 -24.54 -33.94
C LYS A 36 -10.19 -25.06 -34.22
N SER A 37 -9.95 -25.56 -35.43
CA SER A 37 -8.64 -26.06 -35.85
C SER A 37 -7.57 -24.96 -35.82
N ALA A 38 -7.92 -23.76 -36.29
CA ALA A 38 -7.02 -22.61 -36.26
C ALA A 38 -6.66 -22.19 -34.81
N ALA A 39 -7.63 -22.23 -33.90
CA ALA A 39 -7.36 -21.98 -32.47
C ALA A 39 -6.44 -23.05 -31.86
N VAL A 40 -6.62 -24.33 -32.20
CA VAL A 40 -5.74 -25.42 -31.75
C VAL A 40 -4.32 -25.25 -32.29
N ALA A 41 -4.17 -24.90 -33.58
CA ALA A 41 -2.87 -24.57 -34.16
C ALA A 41 -2.21 -23.39 -33.43
N GLY A 42 -3.00 -22.39 -33.03
CA GLY A 42 -2.55 -21.28 -32.18
C GLY A 42 -2.01 -21.75 -30.83
N ILE A 43 -2.66 -22.71 -30.15
CA ILE A 43 -2.17 -23.28 -28.89
C ILE A 43 -0.82 -23.99 -29.11
N THR A 44 -0.68 -24.77 -30.19
CA THR A 44 0.58 -25.44 -30.53
C THR A 44 1.70 -24.43 -30.74
N ALA A 45 1.46 -23.38 -31.53
CA ALA A 45 2.44 -22.32 -31.77
C ALA A 45 2.83 -21.59 -30.47
N VAL A 46 1.86 -21.28 -29.59
CA VAL A 46 2.17 -20.66 -28.29
C VAL A 46 3.03 -21.59 -27.44
N ARG A 47 2.74 -22.89 -27.39
CA ARG A 47 3.56 -23.85 -26.63
C ARG A 47 5.00 -23.92 -27.14
N GLU A 48 5.17 -23.90 -28.46
CA GLU A 48 6.48 -23.93 -29.11
C GLU A 48 7.26 -22.63 -28.86
N TYR A 49 6.65 -21.47 -29.12
CA TYR A 49 7.34 -20.18 -29.04
C TYR A 49 7.51 -19.67 -27.62
N ALA A 50 6.51 -19.83 -26.74
CA ALA A 50 6.59 -19.33 -25.36
C ALA A 50 7.55 -20.16 -24.49
N GLY A 51 7.82 -21.42 -24.84
CA GLY A 51 8.76 -22.25 -24.10
C GLY A 51 10.19 -21.70 -24.09
N MET A 52 10.60 -21.03 -25.18
CA MET A 52 11.95 -20.46 -25.36
C MET A 52 11.95 -18.98 -25.78
N GLY A 53 10.78 -18.34 -25.76
CA GLY A 53 10.61 -16.99 -26.27
C GLY A 53 11.41 -15.96 -25.48
N LEU A 54 12.10 -15.06 -26.20
CA LEU A 54 12.82 -13.94 -25.59
C LEU A 54 11.86 -12.83 -25.19
N ILE A 55 12.21 -12.11 -24.12
CA ILE A 55 11.45 -10.96 -23.64
C ILE A 55 11.98 -9.70 -24.35
N SER A 56 11.07 -8.94 -24.99
CA SER A 56 11.35 -7.60 -25.51
C SER A 56 10.45 -6.60 -24.80
N ASP A 57 11.04 -5.59 -24.18
CA ASP A 57 10.31 -4.51 -23.53
C ASP A 57 9.90 -3.46 -24.58
N LEU A 58 8.60 -3.20 -24.67
CA LEU A 58 8.00 -2.20 -25.55
C LEU A 58 7.25 -1.11 -24.76
N CYS A 59 7.48 -1.03 -23.45
CA CYS A 59 6.94 0.06 -22.65
C CYS A 59 7.43 1.40 -23.23
N PRO A 60 6.52 2.36 -23.50
CA PRO A 60 6.95 3.68 -23.94
C PRO A 60 7.85 4.27 -22.86
N ALA A 61 9.02 4.80 -23.26
CA ALA A 61 9.83 5.61 -22.35
C ALA A 61 8.92 6.74 -21.85
N GLU A 62 8.72 6.78 -20.53
CA GLU A 62 7.91 7.81 -19.87
C GLU A 62 8.34 9.17 -20.43
N SER A 63 7.43 9.86 -21.13
CA SER A 63 7.66 11.24 -21.54
C SER A 63 8.06 11.99 -20.27
N PRO A 64 9.22 12.68 -20.24
CA PRO A 64 9.80 13.18 -19.01
C PRO A 64 8.72 13.95 -18.27
N ALA A 65 8.30 13.39 -17.13
CA ALA A 65 7.26 13.96 -16.30
C ALA A 65 7.66 15.41 -16.05
N ILE A 66 6.87 16.35 -16.58
CA ILE A 66 7.00 17.76 -16.21
C ILE A 66 6.93 17.75 -14.68
N PRO A 67 7.96 18.21 -13.95
CA PRO A 67 7.97 18.15 -12.51
C PRO A 67 6.69 18.83 -12.04
N ALA A 68 5.83 18.08 -11.34
CA ALA A 68 4.58 18.58 -10.84
C ALA A 68 4.86 19.89 -10.11
N ALA A 69 4.33 21.00 -10.63
CA ALA A 69 4.50 22.31 -10.02
C ALA A 69 4.19 22.19 -8.52
N PRO A 70 4.99 22.83 -7.64
CA PRO A 70 4.81 22.68 -6.20
C PRO A 70 3.35 22.99 -5.86
N ARG A 71 2.62 21.96 -5.42
CA ARG A 71 1.25 22.13 -4.96
C ARG A 71 1.29 23.20 -3.86
N PRO A 72 0.49 24.29 -3.94
CA PRO A 72 0.45 25.25 -2.87
C PRO A 72 0.08 24.48 -1.60
N ARG A 73 0.96 24.54 -0.60
CA ARG A 73 0.72 23.96 0.72
C ARG A 73 -0.59 24.55 1.22
N ALA A 74 -1.63 23.72 1.34
CA ALA A 74 -2.88 24.13 1.95
C ALA A 74 -2.52 24.80 3.29
N ALA A 75 -2.92 26.06 3.44
CA ALA A 75 -2.66 26.81 4.66
C ALA A 75 -3.19 25.99 5.84
N ALA A 76 -2.32 25.74 6.82
CA ALA A 76 -2.71 25.07 8.04
C ALA A 76 -3.87 25.86 8.64
N THR A 77 -5.02 25.22 8.78
CA THR A 77 -6.11 25.72 9.60
C THR A 77 -5.55 25.94 11.01
N PRO A 78 -5.74 27.11 11.63
CA PRO A 78 -5.30 27.33 12.99
C PRO A 78 -6.07 26.36 13.89
N VAL A 79 -5.35 25.42 14.50
CA VAL A 79 -5.87 24.59 15.58
C VAL A 79 -6.27 25.54 16.73
N PRO A 80 -7.51 25.50 17.24
CA PRO A 80 -7.91 26.29 18.40
C PRO A 80 -7.02 25.94 19.59
N GLY A 81 -6.45 26.96 20.22
CA GLY A 81 -5.54 26.81 21.34
C GLY A 81 -6.20 26.08 22.51
N VAL A 82 -5.56 25.01 22.97
CA VAL A 82 -5.86 24.41 24.27
C VAL A 82 -5.40 25.39 25.34
N ASP A 83 -6.33 25.88 26.14
CA ASP A 83 -6.10 26.81 27.24
C ASP A 83 -5.11 26.21 28.26
N ARG A 84 -3.87 26.72 28.29
CA ARG A 84 -2.79 26.28 29.20
C ARG A 84 -3.02 26.69 30.66
N ARG A 85 -4.15 27.33 30.99
CA ARG A 85 -4.40 28.00 32.26
C ARG A 85 -4.78 27.08 33.44
N VAL A 86 -4.90 25.77 33.26
CA VAL A 86 -5.41 24.88 34.32
C VAL A 86 -4.30 24.16 35.12
N HIS A 87 -3.05 24.09 34.64
CA HIS A 87 -2.04 23.21 35.27
C HIS A 87 -1.17 23.85 36.38
N ASP A 88 -1.17 25.18 36.53
CA ASP A 88 -0.32 25.85 37.55
C ASP A 88 -0.87 25.76 38.97
N ASN A 89 -2.19 25.58 39.11
CA ASN A 89 -2.85 25.71 40.42
C ASN A 89 -2.73 24.44 41.30
N ASP A 90 -2.52 23.26 40.69
CA ASP A 90 -2.47 21.97 41.41
C ASP A 90 -1.15 21.79 42.19
N LEU A 91 -0.05 22.35 41.68
CA LEU A 91 1.28 22.24 42.30
C LEU A 91 1.40 23.07 43.59
N ARG A 92 0.72 24.23 43.67
CA ARG A 92 0.76 25.09 44.87
C ARG A 92 -0.02 24.49 46.05
N ILE A 93 -1.10 23.76 45.80
CA ILE A 93 -1.90 23.14 46.86
C ILE A 93 -1.14 21.97 47.52
N ARG A 94 -0.42 21.16 46.74
CA ARG A 94 0.36 20.03 47.28
C ARG A 94 1.58 20.47 48.10
N ALA A 95 2.24 21.57 47.74
CA ALA A 95 3.42 22.06 48.45
C ALA A 95 3.13 22.56 49.87
N ARG A 96 1.90 23.00 50.17
CA ARG A 96 1.52 23.54 51.48
C ARG A 96 1.19 22.46 52.52
N ALA A 97 0.96 21.21 52.09
CA ALA A 97 0.58 20.09 52.96
C ALA A 97 1.77 19.45 53.72
N LEU A 98 3.02 19.79 53.38
CA LEU A 98 4.23 19.18 53.95
C LEU A 98 4.88 19.98 55.10
N ARG A 99 4.31 21.13 55.49
CA ARG A 99 4.81 21.89 56.65
C ARG A 99 3.95 21.59 57.88
N ARG A 100 4.18 20.46 58.53
CA ARG A 100 3.83 20.28 59.95
C ARG A 100 4.96 20.83 60.82
N PRO A 101 4.70 21.72 61.78
CA PRO A 101 5.68 22.09 62.79
C PRO A 101 5.69 21.00 63.88
N ALA A 102 6.86 20.47 64.21
CA ALA A 102 7.05 19.66 65.40
C ALA A 102 8.15 20.29 66.26
N HIS A 103 7.76 20.49 67.52
CA HIS A 103 8.44 21.14 68.62
C HIS A 103 9.85 20.62 68.90
N GLY A 104 10.69 21.51 69.44
CA GLY A 104 12.08 21.27 69.80
C GLY A 104 12.30 20.46 71.07
N SER A 105 13.57 20.15 71.32
CA SER A 105 14.10 19.73 72.62
C SER A 105 15.64 19.78 72.61
N GLY A 106 16.21 20.65 73.45
CA GLY A 106 17.60 20.61 73.99
C GLY A 106 18.76 20.69 72.98
N VAL A 107 20.00 21.04 73.29
CA VAL A 107 20.73 21.08 74.55
C VAL A 107 21.98 21.98 74.33
N ILE A 108 22.14 23.01 75.17
CA ILE A 108 23.34 23.43 75.94
C ILE A 108 24.76 23.11 75.38
N GLY A 109 25.66 24.11 75.37
CA GLY A 109 27.11 23.92 75.31
C GLY A 109 27.94 25.21 75.23
N VAL A 110 28.29 25.76 76.40
CA VAL A 110 29.30 26.81 76.65
C VAL A 110 30.63 26.12 76.99
N GLY A 111 31.75 26.72 76.58
CA GLY A 111 33.00 26.81 77.38
C GLY A 111 33.87 25.58 77.48
#